data_AF-A0A9E2Z8U0-F1
#
_entry.id   AF-A0A9E2Z8U0-F1
#
_cell.length_a   1.000
_cell.length_b   1.000
_cell.length_c   1.000
_cell.angle_alpha   90.00
_cell.angle_beta   90.00
_cell.angle_gamma   90.00
#
_symmetry.space_group_name_H-M   'P 1'
#
loop_
_entity.id
_entity.type
_entity.pdbx_description
1 polymer ?
#
loop_
_entity_poly.entity_id
_entity_poly.type
_entity_poly.pdbx_seq_one_letter_code
_entity_poly.pdbx_strand_id
1 'polypeptide(L)'
;MITSNRHRRAQRRAMIREIRAHNRAGRNVNTGAPQTAKTHLLAAGVDTAAAARFAPAFSRSVIPTATTTGRVKLTRRSRKTKTVPVKVYDLATFRARLAVYRPKDATAAATFAAAATALAA
;
A
#
# COMPACT_ATOMS: atom_id res chain seq x y z
N MET A 1 27.92 -6.32 24.62
CA MET A 1 26.95 -7.10 23.81
C MET A 1 25.50 -6.53 23.87
N ILE A 2 25.31 -5.20 23.84
CA ILE A 2 23.98 -4.54 24.02
C ILE A 2 23.34 -4.16 22.66
N THR A 3 24.16 -3.95 21.63
CA THR A 3 23.76 -3.55 20.28
C THR A 3 22.94 -4.63 19.56
N SER A 4 23.28 -5.91 19.73
CA SER A 4 22.56 -7.05 19.13
C SER A 4 21.11 -7.16 19.62
N ASN A 5 20.87 -6.92 20.93
CA ASN A 5 19.53 -6.95 21.51
C ASN A 5 18.65 -5.78 21.03
N ARG A 6 19.24 -4.58 20.86
CA ARG A 6 18.53 -3.41 20.32
C ARG A 6 18.12 -3.62 18.86
N HIS A 7 19.01 -4.15 18.03
CA HIS A 7 18.72 -4.49 16.63
C HIS A 7 17.63 -5.55 16.51
N ARG A 8 17.72 -6.64 17.28
CA ARG A 8 16.71 -7.71 17.29
C ARG A 8 15.33 -7.19 17.69
N ARG A 9 15.26 -6.32 18.71
CA ARG A 9 13.99 -5.70 19.15
C ARG A 9 13.42 -4.76 18.08
N ALA A 10 14.28 -4.00 17.39
CA ALA A 10 13.86 -3.13 16.30
C ALA A 10 13.30 -3.93 15.12
N GLN A 11 13.98 -5.00 14.70
CA GLN A 11 13.53 -5.91 13.64
C GLN A 11 12.19 -6.55 13.97
N ARG A 12 12.02 -7.11 15.18
CA ARG A 12 10.74 -7.70 15.62
C ARG A 12 9.60 -6.67 15.59
N ARG A 13 9.87 -5.43 16.00
CA ARG A 13 8.87 -4.34 15.93
C ARG A 13 8.52 -3.98 14.49
N ALA A 14 9.49 -3.98 13.58
CA ALA A 14 9.25 -3.74 12.15
C ALA A 14 8.36 -4.85 11.56
N MET A 15 8.71 -6.12 11.80
CA MET A 15 7.91 -7.27 11.37
C MET A 15 6.46 -7.21 11.87
N ILE A 16 6.26 -6.93 13.16
CA ILE A 16 4.90 -6.83 13.72
C ILE A 16 4.10 -5.69 13.08
N ARG A 17 4.74 -4.56 12.77
CA ARG A 17 4.06 -3.44 12.08
C ARG A 17 3.66 -3.83 10.67
N GLU A 18 4.52 -4.58 9.98
CA GLU A 18 4.25 -5.10 8.63
C GLU A 18 3.03 -6.01 8.62
N ILE A 19 3.03 -7.03 9.49
CA ILE A 19 1.90 -7.97 9.64
C ILE A 19 0.60 -7.22 9.95
N ARG A 20 0.66 -6.26 10.88
CA ARG A 20 -0.52 -5.45 11.24
C ARG A 20 -1.00 -4.60 10.06
N ALA A 21 -0.10 -4.06 9.25
CA ALA A 21 -0.45 -3.29 8.06
C ALA A 21 -1.17 -4.16 7.03
N HIS A 22 -0.64 -5.35 6.73
CA HIS A 22 -1.29 -6.33 5.84
C HIS A 22 -2.66 -6.75 6.35
N ASN A 23 -2.76 -7.18 7.62
CA ASN A 23 -4.02 -7.64 8.20
C ASN A 23 -5.08 -6.53 8.23
N ARG A 24 -4.68 -5.28 8.45
CA ARG A 24 -5.58 -4.14 8.37
C ARG A 24 -6.02 -3.87 6.92
N ALA A 25 -5.09 -3.92 5.98
CA ALA A 25 -5.37 -3.72 4.57
C ALA A 25 -6.36 -4.78 4.04
N GLY A 26 -6.13 -6.06 4.35
CA GLY A 26 -7.04 -7.14 3.98
C GLY A 26 -8.45 -6.93 4.54
N ARG A 27 -8.58 -6.62 5.84
CA ARG A 27 -9.89 -6.29 6.43
C ARG A 27 -10.58 -5.11 5.75
N ASN A 28 -9.83 -4.05 5.43
CA ASN A 28 -10.38 -2.87 4.76
C ASN A 28 -10.83 -3.15 3.31
N VAL A 29 -10.15 -4.03 2.59
CA VAL A 29 -10.55 -4.42 1.23
C VAL A 29 -11.78 -5.32 1.28
N ASN A 30 -11.85 -6.23 2.26
CA ASN A 30 -12.98 -7.15 2.44
C ASN A 30 -14.29 -6.44 2.82
N THR A 31 -14.27 -5.17 3.25
CA THR A 31 -15.50 -4.41 3.45
C THR A 31 -16.21 -4.05 2.14
N GLY A 32 -15.56 -4.22 0.99
CA GLY A 32 -16.09 -3.85 -0.32
C GLY A 32 -16.07 -2.34 -0.61
N ALA A 33 -15.75 -1.50 0.38
CA ALA A 33 -15.64 -0.06 0.18
C ALA A 33 -14.42 0.29 -0.69
N PRO A 34 -14.48 1.31 -1.56
CA PRO A 34 -13.33 1.77 -2.32
C PRO A 34 -12.16 2.15 -1.41
N GLN A 35 -10.96 1.63 -1.71
CA GLN A 35 -9.75 1.85 -0.94
C GLN A 35 -8.66 2.53 -1.78
N THR A 36 -7.66 3.09 -1.12
CA THR A 36 -6.50 3.65 -1.82
C THR A 36 -5.68 2.56 -2.51
N ALA A 37 -4.99 2.89 -3.60
CA ALA A 37 -4.10 1.95 -4.29
C ALA A 37 -3.06 1.32 -3.36
N LYS A 38 -2.53 2.09 -2.38
CA LYS A 38 -1.60 1.57 -1.37
C LYS A 38 -2.24 0.46 -0.52
N THR A 39 -3.48 0.67 -0.07
CA THR A 39 -4.21 -0.32 0.73
C THR A 39 -4.44 -1.59 -0.06
N HIS A 40 -4.84 -1.49 -1.33
CA HIS A 40 -5.01 -2.65 -2.20
C HIS A 40 -3.69 -3.39 -2.45
N LEU A 41 -2.58 -2.68 -2.71
CA LEU A 41 -1.26 -3.30 -2.85
C LEU A 41 -0.82 -4.06 -1.58
N LEU A 42 -1.08 -3.48 -0.41
CA LEU A 42 -0.83 -4.15 0.87
C LEU A 42 -1.71 -5.38 1.05
N ALA A 43 -3.00 -5.31 0.72
CA ALA A 43 -3.88 -6.46 0.77
C ALA A 43 -3.43 -7.58 -0.19
N ALA A 44 -2.82 -7.20 -1.32
CA ALA A 44 -2.25 -8.10 -2.31
C ALA A 44 -0.88 -8.70 -1.92
N GLY A 45 -0.35 -8.40 -0.73
CA GLY A 45 0.91 -8.95 -0.25
C GLY A 45 2.18 -8.16 -0.62
N VAL A 46 2.04 -6.97 -1.20
CA VAL A 46 3.19 -6.07 -1.44
C VAL A 46 3.60 -5.39 -0.13
N ASP A 47 4.90 -5.37 0.18
CA ASP A 47 5.42 -4.77 1.42
C ASP A 47 5.12 -3.25 1.51
N THR A 48 5.15 -2.71 2.73
CA THR A 48 4.79 -1.32 3.02
C THR A 48 5.67 -0.28 2.33
N ALA A 49 6.95 -0.58 2.10
CA ALA A 49 7.86 0.34 1.43
C ALA A 49 7.59 0.36 -0.08
N ALA A 50 7.49 -0.81 -0.71
CA ALA A 50 7.15 -0.94 -2.12
C ALA A 50 5.75 -0.38 -2.41
N ALA A 51 4.74 -0.71 -1.60
CA ALA A 51 3.39 -0.19 -1.76
C ALA A 51 3.35 1.35 -1.67
N ALA A 52 4.11 1.97 -0.76
CA ALA A 52 4.21 3.42 -0.67
C ALA A 52 4.92 4.04 -1.88
N ARG A 53 5.98 3.39 -2.37
CA ARG A 53 6.75 3.85 -3.54
C ARG A 53 5.94 3.80 -4.83
N PHE A 54 5.17 2.73 -5.04
CA PHE A 54 4.47 2.49 -6.30
C PHE A 54 3.03 2.99 -6.34
N ALA A 55 2.37 3.22 -5.20
CA ALA A 55 0.99 3.74 -5.19
C ALA A 55 0.78 5.03 -6.01
N PRO A 56 1.68 6.03 -5.99
CA PRO A 56 1.54 7.22 -6.84
C PRO A 56 1.57 6.88 -8.33
N ALA A 57 2.49 6.02 -8.76
CA ALA A 57 2.59 5.58 -10.16
C ALA A 57 1.33 4.81 -10.60
N PHE A 58 0.80 3.96 -9.71
CA PHE A 58 -0.41 3.20 -9.95
C PHE A 58 -1.64 4.10 -10.17
N SER A 59 -1.69 5.25 -9.48
CA SER A 59 -2.81 6.19 -9.48
C SER A 59 -2.73 7.32 -10.52
N ARG A 60 -1.62 7.47 -11.24
CA ARG A 60 -1.37 8.61 -12.13
C ARG A 60 -2.24 8.60 -13.40
N SER A 61 -2.68 7.43 -13.85
CA SER A 61 -3.37 7.26 -15.15
C SER A 61 -4.65 6.42 -15.07
N VAL A 62 -5.20 6.24 -13.87
CA VAL A 62 -6.45 5.49 -13.65
C VAL A 62 -7.51 6.44 -13.16
N ILE A 63 -8.70 6.35 -13.76
CA ILE A 63 -9.88 7.06 -13.28
C ILE A 63 -10.26 6.44 -11.93
N PRO A 64 -10.27 7.23 -10.84
CA PRO A 64 -10.64 6.69 -9.54
C PRO A 64 -12.14 6.39 -9.50
N THR A 65 -12.54 5.34 -8.79
CA THR A 65 -13.94 5.06 -8.49
C THR A 65 -14.56 6.22 -7.70
N ALA A 66 -13.80 6.78 -6.75
CA ALA A 66 -14.19 7.97 -6.00
C ALA A 66 -12.97 8.72 -5.47
N THR A 67 -13.21 9.90 -4.92
CA THR A 67 -12.23 10.63 -4.12
C THR A 67 -12.72 10.75 -2.69
N THR A 68 -11.84 10.47 -1.73
CA THR A 68 -12.07 10.71 -0.31
C THR A 68 -11.14 11.79 0.21
N THR A 69 -11.27 12.19 1.48
CA THR A 69 -10.37 13.15 2.11
C THR A 69 -9.34 12.44 3.00
N GLY A 70 -8.07 12.80 2.83
CA GLY A 70 -6.96 12.36 3.67
C GLY A 70 -6.31 13.54 4.38
N ARG A 71 -5.57 13.28 5.46
CA ARG A 71 -4.80 14.32 6.16
C ARG A 71 -3.31 14.11 5.93
N VAL A 72 -2.62 15.16 5.48
CA VAL A 72 -1.17 15.17 5.29
C VAL A 72 -0.55 16.22 6.22
N LYS A 73 0.57 15.88 6.86
CA LYS A 73 1.34 16.85 7.65
C LYS A 73 2.08 17.81 6.72
N LEU A 74 1.98 19.10 7.00
CA LEU A 74 2.66 20.13 6.21
C LEU A 74 4.17 20.15 6.46
N THR A 75 4.60 19.84 7.70
CA THR A 75 6.01 19.68 8.03
C THR A 75 6.20 18.52 9.00
N ARG A 76 7.39 17.91 9.02
CA ARG A 76 7.71 16.78 9.90
C ARG A 76 7.55 17.13 11.40
N ARG A 77 7.84 18.38 11.77
CA ARG A 77 7.84 18.85 13.17
C ARG A 77 6.55 19.55 13.61
N SER A 78 5.71 20.03 12.69
CA SER A 78 4.49 20.75 13.07
C SER A 78 3.31 19.81 13.33
N ARG A 79 2.38 20.26 14.17
CA ARG A 79 1.05 19.64 14.34
C ARG A 79 0.06 20.05 13.23
N LYS A 80 0.48 20.91 12.30
CA LYS A 80 -0.38 21.41 11.23
C LYS A 80 -0.60 20.32 10.19
N THR A 81 -1.86 19.99 9.93
CA THR A 81 -2.28 19.05 8.91
C THR A 81 -3.17 19.74 7.89
N LYS A 82 -3.06 19.33 6.63
CA LYS A 82 -3.91 19.77 5.53
C LYS A 82 -4.76 18.60 5.07
N THR A 83 -6.05 18.85 4.86
CA THR A 83 -6.94 17.91 4.20
C THR A 83 -6.67 17.95 2.69
N VAL A 84 -6.45 16.78 2.10
CA VAL A 84 -6.18 16.63 0.66
C VAL A 84 -7.13 15.58 0.09
N PRO A 85 -7.61 15.76 -1.16
CA PRO A 85 -8.35 14.71 -1.84
C PRO A 85 -7.40 13.53 -2.13
N VAL A 86 -7.91 12.32 -1.94
CA VAL A 86 -7.20 11.06 -2.16
C VAL A 86 -8.06 10.19 -3.05
N LYS A 87 -7.45 9.69 -4.13
CA LYS A 87 -8.07 8.75 -5.06
C LYS A 87 -8.29 7.38 -4.40
N VAL A 88 -9.50 6.86 -4.51
CA VAL A 88 -9.87 5.51 -4.07
C VAL A 88 -10.45 4.72 -5.23
N TYR A 89 -10.28 3.40 -5.16
CA TYR A 89 -10.60 2.45 -6.21
C TYR A 89 -11.35 1.29 -5.58
N ASP A 90 -12.40 0.81 -6.24
CA ASP A 90 -12.94 -0.51 -5.97
C ASP A 90 -11.93 -1.61 -6.35
N LEU A 91 -12.22 -2.85 -5.93
CA LEU A 91 -11.35 -3.99 -6.18
C LEU A 91 -11.22 -4.31 -7.68
N ALA A 92 -12.29 -4.14 -8.45
CA ALA A 92 -12.32 -4.47 -9.88
C ALA A 92 -11.39 -3.55 -10.69
N THR A 93 -11.50 -2.23 -10.48
CA THR A 93 -10.66 -1.20 -11.09
C THR A 93 -9.20 -1.39 -10.70
N PHE A 94 -8.95 -1.74 -9.44
CA PHE A 94 -7.60 -2.06 -8.97
C PHE A 94 -7.01 -3.29 -9.68
N ARG A 95 -7.76 -4.40 -9.76
CA ARG A 95 -7.33 -5.63 -10.44
C ARG A 95 -7.03 -5.38 -11.92
N ALA A 96 -7.92 -4.66 -12.61
CA ALA A 96 -7.72 -4.30 -14.02
C ALA A 96 -6.41 -3.51 -14.23
N ARG A 97 -6.11 -2.56 -13.33
CA ARG A 97 -4.84 -1.84 -13.41
C ARG A 97 -3.64 -2.73 -13.06
N LEU A 98 -3.78 -3.62 -12.09
CA LEU A 98 -2.68 -4.49 -11.65
C LEU A 98 -2.26 -5.44 -12.76
N ALA A 99 -3.20 -5.90 -13.59
CA ALA A 99 -2.92 -6.73 -14.76
C ALA A 99 -2.02 -6.03 -15.81
N VAL A 100 -2.19 -4.71 -15.96
CA VAL A 100 -1.47 -3.90 -16.96
C VAL A 100 -0.17 -3.30 -16.42
N TYR A 101 -0.12 -2.96 -15.13
CA TYR A 101 1.02 -2.27 -14.55
C TYR A 101 2.21 -3.20 -14.34
N ARG A 102 3.32 -2.90 -15.04
CA ARG A 102 4.60 -3.61 -14.90
C ARG A 102 5.71 -2.65 -14.49
N PRO A 103 6.24 -2.74 -13.25
CA PRO A 103 7.43 -2.00 -12.85
C PRO A 103 8.62 -2.33 -13.77
N LYS A 104 9.49 -1.34 -14.03
CA LYS A 104 10.74 -1.55 -14.78
C LYS A 104 11.75 -2.41 -14.02
N ASP A 105 11.72 -2.35 -12.69
CA ASP A 105 12.58 -3.16 -11.82
C ASP A 105 12.09 -4.61 -11.83
N ALA A 106 12.98 -5.54 -12.17
CA ALA A 106 12.66 -6.96 -12.31
C ALA A 106 12.17 -7.60 -10.99
N THR A 107 12.74 -7.18 -9.85
CA THR A 107 12.34 -7.70 -8.54
C THR A 107 10.94 -7.22 -8.18
N ALA A 108 10.66 -5.93 -8.39
CA ALA A 108 9.33 -5.39 -8.21
C ALA A 108 8.34 -6.01 -9.19
N ALA A 109 8.72 -6.24 -10.45
CA ALA A 109 7.86 -6.89 -11.42
C ALA A 109 7.43 -8.30 -10.97
N ALA A 110 8.35 -9.09 -10.41
CA ALA A 110 8.04 -10.40 -9.84
C ALA A 110 7.05 -10.30 -8.66
N THR A 111 7.26 -9.36 -7.74
CA THR A 111 6.33 -9.13 -6.62
C THR A 111 4.92 -8.77 -7.11
N PHE A 112 4.82 -7.90 -8.11
CA PHE A 112 3.53 -7.49 -8.68
C PHE A 112 2.86 -8.61 -9.49
N ALA A 113 3.63 -9.48 -10.15
CA ALA A 113 3.11 -10.67 -10.81
C ALA A 113 2.52 -11.66 -9.79
N ALA A 114 3.24 -11.93 -8.69
CA ALA A 114 2.75 -12.78 -7.60
C ALA A 114 1.50 -12.21 -6.91
N ALA A 115 1.46 -10.88 -6.73
CA ALA A 115 0.29 -10.19 -6.21
C ALA A 115 -0.93 -10.33 -7.15
N ALA A 116 -0.71 -10.25 -8.47
CA ALA A 116 -1.77 -10.40 -9.47
C ALA A 116 -2.34 -11.82 -9.50
N THR A 117 -1.50 -12.85 -9.40
CA THR A 117 -1.96 -14.25 -9.33
C THR A 117 -2.71 -14.54 -8.03
N ALA A 118 -2.22 -14.06 -6.89
CA ALA A 118 -2.90 -14.25 -5.60
C ALA A 118 -4.30 -13.59 -5.55
N LEU A 119 -4.52 -12.52 -6.32
CA LEU A 119 -5.80 -11.85 -6.43
C LEU A 119 -6.74 -12.47 -7.47
N ALA A 120 -6.24 -13.31 -8.38
CA ALA A 120 -7.01 -13.95 -9.43
C ALA A 120 -7.50 -15.37 -9.06
N ALA A 121 -6.80 -16.03 -8.13
CA ALA A 121 -7.23 -17.27 -7.48
C ALA A 121 -8.35 -17.02 -6.45
#